data_AF-A0A1F8GZX2-F1
#
_entry.id   AF-A0A1F8GZX2-F1
#
_cell.length_a   1.000
_cell.length_b   1.000
_cell.length_c   1.000
_cell.angle_alpha   90.00
_cell.angle_beta   90.00
_cell.angle_gamma   90.00
#
_symmetry.space_group_name_H-M   'P 1'
#
loop_
_entity.id
_entity.type
_entity.pdbx_description
1 polymer ?
#
loop_
_entity_poly.entity_id
_entity_poly.type
_entity_poly.pdbx_seq_one_letter_code
_entity_poly.pdbx_strand_id
1 'polypeptide(L)'
;MEEAICFGWIDTTIKRLDDNKYIRHFSKRTKNSRWSDNTISYAKSLIKSGRMTEHGTEFYKLGLSKPTHDYGIPKNPDMPDDLKQALAKKPKAKISFESYPPSAKKVLYRWLYRAKLPATRAKRIKYIVNNATKGIKLF
;
A
#
# COMPACT_ATOMS: atom_id res chain seq x y z
N MET A 1 -6.23 -3.78 16.53
CA MET A 1 -5.91 -2.77 15.48
C MET A 1 -6.78 -1.55 15.71
N GLU A 2 -8.08 -1.76 15.90
CA GLU A 2 -9.05 -0.70 16.14
C GLU A 2 -8.78 0.10 17.42
N GLU A 3 -8.41 -0.55 18.53
CA GLU A 3 -8.06 0.17 19.76
C GLU A 3 -6.86 1.11 19.56
N ALA A 4 -5.87 0.72 18.75
CA ALA A 4 -4.70 1.57 18.50
C ALA A 4 -5.10 2.90 17.84
N ILE A 5 -6.08 2.87 16.92
CA ILE A 5 -6.62 4.09 16.29
C ILE A 5 -7.24 5.00 17.34
N CYS A 6 -7.97 4.43 18.32
CA CYS A 6 -8.60 5.19 19.40
C CYS A 6 -7.63 6.07 20.17
N PHE A 7 -6.35 5.70 20.27
CA PHE A 7 -5.32 6.43 21.01
C PHE A 7 -4.33 7.16 20.11
N GLY A 8 -4.59 7.27 18.79
CA GLY A 8 -3.69 7.97 17.86
C GLY A 8 -2.48 7.15 17.42
N TRP A 9 -2.55 5.82 17.45
CA TRP A 9 -1.50 4.93 16.98
C TRP A 9 -1.85 4.30 15.61
N ILE A 10 -0.85 3.71 14.97
CA ILE A 10 -0.98 2.95 13.73
C ILE A 10 -0.12 1.70 13.80
N ASP A 11 -0.62 0.59 13.29
CA ASP A 11 0.19 -0.59 13.05
C ASP A 11 0.96 -0.49 11.73
N THR A 12 2.19 -1.01 11.72
CA THR A 12 3.06 -0.91 10.55
C THR A 12 3.39 -2.30 10.01
N THR A 13 4.57 -2.80 10.33
CA THR A 13 5.08 -4.04 9.77
C THR A 13 4.57 -5.22 10.60
N ILE A 14 4.14 -6.26 9.88
CA ILE A 14 3.88 -7.58 10.46
C ILE A 14 5.07 -8.46 10.08
N LYS A 15 5.68 -9.10 11.07
CA LYS A 15 6.77 -10.06 10.88
C LYS A 15 6.32 -11.41 11.41
N ARG A 16 6.33 -12.44 10.56
CA ARG A 16 6.11 -13.82 11.00
C ARG A 16 7.26 -14.26 11.91
N LEU A 17 6.94 -14.89 13.03
CA LEU A 17 7.91 -15.54 13.90
C LEU A 17 7.95 -17.05 13.65
N ASP A 18 6.78 -17.68 13.60
CA ASP A 18 6.61 -19.10 13.34
C ASP A 18 5.22 -19.35 12.70
N ASP A 19 4.75 -20.59 12.68
CA ASP A 19 3.47 -20.98 12.08
C ASP A 19 2.25 -20.42 12.82
N ASN A 20 2.41 -20.12 14.10
CA ASN A 20 1.32 -19.73 15.01
C ASN A 20 1.47 -18.30 15.55
N LYS A 21 2.63 -17.66 15.37
CA LYS A 21 2.96 -16.37 15.96
C LYS A 21 3.48 -15.37 14.94
N TYR A 22 3.08 -14.12 15.15
CA TYR A 22 3.60 -12.97 14.42
C TYR A 22 3.80 -11.79 15.36
N ILE A 23 4.75 -10.93 15.03
CA ILE A 23 4.94 -9.61 15.66
C ILE A 23 4.22 -8.59 14.80
N ARG A 24 3.46 -7.71 15.44
CA ARG A 24 2.92 -6.50 14.82
C ARG A 24 3.52 -5.29 15.52
N HIS A 25 4.19 -4.44 14.75
CA HIS A 25 4.74 -3.20 15.26
C HIS A 25 3.67 -2.11 15.31
N PHE A 26 3.62 -1.36 16.41
CA PHE A 26 2.76 -0.20 16.57
C PHE A 26 3.61 1.05 16.77
N SER A 27 3.22 2.13 16.11
CA SER A 27 3.87 3.45 16.25
C SER A 27 2.83 4.52 16.50
N LYS A 28 3.19 5.53 17.30
CA LYS A 28 2.39 6.74 17.44
C LYS A 28 2.27 7.44 16.10
N ARG A 29 1.06 7.93 15.76
CA ARG A 29 0.89 8.80 14.60
C ARG A 29 1.56 10.14 14.90
N THR A 30 2.14 10.72 13.86
CA THR A 30 2.66 12.07 13.88
C THR A 30 1.79 12.94 12.99
N LYS A 31 2.02 14.26 13.03
CA LYS A 31 1.31 15.18 12.13
C LYS A 31 1.51 14.80 10.66
N ASN A 32 2.59 14.09 10.30
CA ASN A 32 2.90 13.68 8.93
C ASN A 32 2.33 12.31 8.55
N SER A 33 1.71 11.58 9.48
CA SER A 33 1.12 10.27 9.22
C SER A 33 -0.03 10.36 8.23
N ARG A 34 0.10 9.67 7.08
CA ARG A 34 -0.98 9.56 6.11
C ARG A 34 -2.02 8.54 6.59
N TRP A 35 -3.27 8.74 6.19
CA TRP A 35 -4.37 7.83 6.47
C TRP A 35 -4.78 7.10 5.19
N SER A 36 -5.12 5.82 5.30
CA SER A 36 -5.77 5.07 4.22
C SER A 36 -7.28 5.20 4.33
N ASP A 37 -7.99 4.98 3.22
CA ASP A 37 -9.46 5.02 3.19
C ASP A 37 -10.05 4.01 4.19
N ASN A 38 -9.44 2.82 4.31
CA ASN A 38 -9.85 1.81 5.29
C ASN A 38 -9.68 2.31 6.72
N THR A 39 -8.55 2.93 7.06
CA THR A 39 -8.33 3.45 8.42
C THR A 39 -9.33 4.56 8.76
N ILE A 40 -9.65 5.42 7.79
CA ILE A 40 -10.69 6.45 7.94
C ILE A 40 -12.05 5.79 8.21
N SER A 41 -12.37 4.71 7.47
CA SER A 41 -13.60 3.94 7.70
C SER A 41 -13.67 3.35 9.11
N TYR A 42 -12.59 2.72 9.58
CA TYR A 42 -12.53 2.17 10.95
C TYR A 42 -12.69 3.28 12.00
N ALA A 43 -12.01 4.41 11.83
CA ALA A 43 -12.16 5.55 12.74
C ALA A 43 -13.59 6.10 12.78
N LYS A 44 -14.28 6.17 11.64
CA LYS A 44 -15.70 6.57 11.58
C LYS A 44 -16.57 5.63 12.40
N SER A 45 -16.39 4.32 12.27
CA SER A 45 -17.13 3.33 13.05
C SER A 45 -16.84 3.46 14.55
N LEU A 46 -15.58 3.66 14.94
CA LEU A 46 -15.18 3.82 16.34
C LEU A 46 -15.69 5.11 16.98
N ILE A 47 -15.76 6.20 16.22
CA ILE A 47 -16.40 7.45 16.65
C ILE A 47 -17.89 7.23 16.85
N LYS A 48 -18.57 6.58 15.89
CA LYS A 48 -20.01 6.27 15.98
C LYS A 48 -20.32 5.40 17.21
N SER A 49 -19.42 4.49 17.58
CA SER A 49 -19.59 3.63 18.75
C SER A 49 -19.08 4.24 20.07
N GLY A 50 -18.67 5.52 20.10
CA GLY A 50 -18.17 6.18 21.31
C GLY A 50 -16.86 5.62 21.88
N ARG A 51 -16.08 4.89 21.07
CA ARG A 51 -14.83 4.23 21.50
C ARG A 51 -13.58 5.08 21.27
N MET A 52 -13.70 6.16 20.50
CA MET A 52 -12.59 7.04 20.14
C MET A 52 -12.26 7.97 21.32
N THR A 53 -10.97 8.12 21.64
CA THR A 53 -10.55 9.15 22.61
C THR A 53 -10.48 10.52 21.96
N GLU A 54 -10.37 11.58 22.76
CA GLU A 54 -10.11 12.94 22.26
C GLU A 54 -8.84 12.98 21.40
N HIS A 55 -7.75 12.39 21.89
CA HIS A 55 -6.48 12.35 21.19
C HIS A 55 -6.55 11.59 19.85
N GLY A 56 -7.25 10.44 19.82
CA GLY A 56 -7.50 9.72 18.57
C GLY A 56 -8.33 10.53 17.58
N THR A 57 -9.33 11.28 18.08
CA THR A 57 -10.20 12.15 17.28
C THR A 57 -9.42 13.32 16.66
N GLU A 58 -8.48 13.93 17.38
CA GLU A 58 -7.59 14.96 16.84
C GLU A 58 -6.81 14.45 15.62
N PHE A 59 -6.18 13.28 15.75
CA PHE A 59 -5.43 12.67 14.65
C PHE A 59 -6.32 12.24 13.48
N TYR A 60 -7.55 11.82 13.76
CA TYR A 60 -8.54 11.55 12.72
C TYR A 60 -8.90 12.82 11.94
N LYS A 61 -9.21 13.93 12.63
CA LYS A 61 -9.49 15.23 12.00
C LYS A 61 -8.30 15.72 11.17
N LEU A 62 -7.08 15.61 11.69
CA LEU A 62 -5.86 15.93 10.96
C LEU A 62 -5.62 15.01 9.75
N GLY A 63 -6.04 13.74 9.85
CA GLY A 63 -6.00 12.79 8.75
C GLY A 63 -6.94 13.19 7.61
N LEU A 64 -8.15 13.67 7.93
CA LEU A 64 -9.14 14.12 6.95
C LEU A 64 -8.74 15.38 6.20
N SER A 65 -7.93 16.26 6.82
CA SER A 65 -7.45 17.49 6.14
C SER A 65 -6.38 17.23 5.09
N LYS A 66 -5.96 15.97 4.90
CA LYS A 66 -4.89 15.58 3.98
C LYS A 66 -5.36 14.54 2.98
N PRO A 67 -4.79 14.52 1.76
CA PRO A 67 -5.06 13.45 0.81
C PRO A 67 -4.64 12.09 1.38
N THR A 68 -5.50 11.10 1.22
CA THR A 68 -5.26 9.74 1.69
C THR A 68 -4.03 9.13 1.02
N HIS A 69 -3.51 8.05 1.61
CA HIS A 69 -2.29 7.41 1.16
C HIS A 69 -2.33 7.07 -0.34
N ASP A 70 -3.47 6.57 -0.81
CA ASP A 70 -3.73 6.15 -2.19
C ASP A 70 -4.57 7.16 -2.97
N TYR A 71 -4.62 8.42 -2.53
CA TYR A 71 -5.32 9.49 -3.24
C TYR A 71 -4.88 9.58 -4.70
N GLY A 72 -5.86 9.55 -5.61
CA GLY A 72 -5.65 9.60 -7.05
C GLY A 72 -5.25 8.26 -7.69
N ILE A 73 -5.20 7.16 -6.92
CA ILE A 73 -4.95 5.82 -7.45
C ILE A 73 -6.29 5.09 -7.60
N PRO A 74 -6.65 4.62 -8.80
CA PRO A 74 -7.88 3.85 -9.00
C PRO A 74 -7.92 2.60 -8.12
N LYS A 75 -9.12 2.21 -7.67
CA LYS A 75 -9.31 0.97 -6.90
C LYS A 75 -8.88 -0.26 -7.71
N ASN A 76 -9.16 -0.30 -9.01
CA ASN A 76 -8.66 -1.33 -9.91
C ASN A 76 -7.84 -0.64 -10.99
N PRO A 77 -6.54 -0.38 -10.74
CA PRO A 77 -5.70 0.25 -11.74
C PRO A 77 -5.38 -0.76 -12.84
N ASP A 78 -5.36 -0.29 -14.08
CA ASP A 78 -4.85 -1.05 -15.21
C ASP A 78 -3.32 -1.04 -15.25
N MET A 79 -2.75 -1.83 -16.16
CA MET A 79 -1.31 -1.84 -16.39
C MET A 79 -0.85 -0.46 -16.87
N PRO A 80 0.12 0.17 -16.19
CA PRO A 80 0.66 1.44 -16.66
C PRO A 80 1.40 1.30 -17.99
N ASP A 81 1.28 2.30 -18.88
CA ASP A 81 1.82 2.25 -20.24
C ASP A 81 3.34 2.06 -20.30
N ASP A 82 4.07 2.68 -19.39
CA ASP A 82 5.51 2.55 -19.32
C ASP A 82 5.96 1.15 -18.86
N LEU A 83 5.19 0.48 -18.00
CA LEU A 83 5.41 -0.93 -17.69
C LEU A 83 5.12 -1.81 -18.90
N LYS A 84 4.02 -1.52 -19.63
CA LYS A 84 3.65 -2.25 -20.87
C LYS A 84 4.76 -2.14 -21.91
N GLN A 85 5.29 -0.94 -22.14
CA GLN A 85 6.42 -0.70 -23.04
C GLN A 85 7.69 -1.40 -22.58
N ALA A 86 7.99 -1.39 -21.28
CA ALA A 86 9.18 -2.06 -20.74
C ALA A 86 9.11 -3.59 -20.88
N LEU A 87 7.94 -4.19 -20.64
CA LEU A 87 7.71 -5.63 -20.84
C LEU A 87 7.76 -6.01 -22.32
N ALA A 88 7.22 -5.17 -23.22
CA ALA A 88 7.27 -5.41 -24.66
C ALA A 88 8.71 -5.57 -25.19
N LYS A 89 9.67 -4.84 -24.61
CA LYS A 89 11.11 -4.95 -24.96
C LYS A 89 11.78 -6.25 -24.48
N LYS A 90 11.11 -7.06 -23.66
CA LYS A 90 11.66 -8.29 -23.05
C LYS A 90 10.63 -9.42 -23.12
N PRO A 91 10.56 -10.20 -24.21
CA PRO A 91 9.54 -11.23 -24.41
C PRO A 91 9.45 -12.26 -23.26
N LYS A 92 10.59 -12.71 -22.73
CA LYS A 92 10.64 -13.61 -21.56
C LYS A 92 9.96 -12.99 -20.32
N ALA A 93 10.23 -11.71 -20.06
CA ALA A 93 9.63 -10.99 -18.94
C ALA A 93 8.11 -10.83 -19.14
N LYS A 94 7.68 -10.54 -20.38
CA LYS A 94 6.26 -10.40 -20.73
C LYS A 94 5.48 -11.69 -20.44
N ILE A 95 5.94 -12.83 -20.96
CA ILE A 95 5.30 -14.14 -20.76
C ILE A 95 5.22 -14.49 -19.28
N SER A 96 6.34 -14.31 -18.57
CA SER A 96 6.41 -14.55 -17.13
C SER A 96 5.44 -13.66 -16.34
N PHE A 97 5.42 -12.35 -16.63
CA PHE A 97 4.52 -11.39 -15.98
C PHE A 97 3.04 -11.68 -16.27
N GLU A 98 2.71 -12.13 -17.49
CA GLU A 98 1.35 -12.52 -17.87
C GLU A 98 0.84 -13.70 -17.03
N SER A 99 1.71 -14.61 -16.59
CA SER A 99 1.36 -15.71 -15.69
C SER A 99 1.07 -15.29 -14.23
N TYR A 100 1.29 -14.02 -13.87
CA TYR A 100 1.09 -13.57 -12.49
C TYR A 100 -0.41 -13.53 -12.16
N PRO A 101 -0.80 -13.90 -10.93
CA PRO A 101 -2.17 -13.73 -10.46
C PRO A 101 -2.63 -12.27 -10.59
N PRO A 102 -3.93 -12.02 -10.90
CA PRO A 102 -4.46 -10.66 -10.99
C PRO A 102 -4.21 -9.81 -9.74
N SER A 103 -4.22 -10.42 -8.55
CA SER A 103 -3.92 -9.76 -7.28
C SER A 103 -2.49 -9.23 -7.22
N ALA A 104 -1.50 -10.07 -7.58
CA ALA A 104 -0.09 -9.69 -7.61
C ALA A 104 0.16 -8.55 -8.63
N LYS A 105 -0.43 -8.65 -9.83
CA LYS A 105 -0.39 -7.58 -10.84
C LYS A 105 -0.93 -6.25 -10.28
N LYS A 106 -2.10 -6.27 -9.62
CA LYS A 106 -2.69 -5.08 -9.00
C LYS A 106 -1.80 -4.46 -7.92
N VAL A 107 -1.11 -5.28 -7.11
CA VAL A 107 -0.14 -4.78 -6.12
C VAL A 107 1.01 -4.04 -6.81
N LEU A 108 1.56 -4.61 -7.88
CA LEU A 108 2.63 -3.98 -8.66
C LEU A 108 2.18 -2.68 -9.34
N TYR A 109 0.97 -2.66 -9.92
CA TYR A 109 0.44 -1.44 -10.55
C TYR A 109 0.29 -0.32 -9.52
N ARG A 110 -0.33 -0.60 -8.36
CA ARG A 110 -0.44 0.38 -7.27
C ARG A 110 0.93 0.83 -6.78
N TRP A 111 1.90 -0.09 -6.69
CA TRP A 111 3.27 0.26 -6.33
C TRP A 111 3.90 1.22 -7.35
N LEU A 112 3.62 1.07 -8.64
CA LEU A 112 4.05 2.04 -9.66
C LEU A 112 3.32 3.38 -9.55
N TYR A 113 1.99 3.39 -9.38
CA TYR A 113 1.22 4.63 -9.19
C TYR A 113 1.67 5.44 -7.96
N ARG A 114 2.11 4.77 -6.89
CA ARG A 114 2.69 5.43 -5.71
C ARG A 114 4.06 6.07 -5.98
N ALA A 115 4.76 5.68 -7.04
CA ALA A 115 6.08 6.21 -7.39
C ALA A 115 5.97 7.53 -8.16
N LYS A 116 5.73 8.63 -7.44
CA LYS A 116 5.53 9.98 -8.03
C LYS A 116 6.79 10.54 -8.70
N LEU A 117 7.98 10.17 -8.22
CA LEU A 117 9.24 10.64 -8.80
C LEU A 117 9.64 9.76 -10.00
N PRO A 118 9.99 10.35 -11.16
CA PRO A 118 10.39 9.60 -12.36
C PRO A 118 11.53 8.60 -12.10
N ALA A 119 12.55 9.00 -11.33
CA ALA A 119 13.68 8.14 -10.98
C ALA A 119 13.23 6.90 -10.18
N THR A 120 12.33 7.08 -9.20
CA THR A 120 11.78 5.98 -8.40
C THR A 120 10.93 5.05 -9.26
N ARG A 121 10.13 5.61 -10.17
CA ARG A 121 9.28 4.86 -11.09
C ARG A 121 10.10 4.00 -12.04
N ALA A 122 11.14 4.57 -12.66
CA ALA A 122 12.06 3.84 -13.52
C ALA A 122 12.78 2.70 -12.78
N LYS A 123 13.24 2.94 -11.54
CA LYS A 123 13.85 1.90 -10.70
C LYS A 123 12.89 0.73 -10.43
N ARG A 124 11.63 1.01 -10.11
CA ARG A 124 10.60 -0.02 -9.85
C ARG A 124 10.26 -0.81 -11.11
N ILE A 125 10.12 -0.16 -12.25
CA ILE A 125 9.88 -0.85 -13.54
C ILE A 125 11.04 -1.79 -13.86
N LYS A 126 12.28 -1.29 -13.77
CA LYS A 126 13.48 -2.12 -13.97
C LYS A 126 13.49 -3.33 -13.03
N TYR A 127 13.13 -3.13 -11.77
CA TYR A 127 13.02 -4.21 -10.78
C TYR A 127 11.97 -5.25 -11.17
N ILE A 128 10.77 -4.83 -11.61
CA ILE A 128 9.70 -5.73 -12.05
C ILE A 128 10.16 -6.55 -13.27
N VAL A 129 10.67 -5.89 -14.30
CA VAL A 129 11.11 -6.55 -15.55
C VAL A 129 12.25 -7.53 -15.28
N ASN A 130 13.22 -7.18 -14.43
CA ASN A 130 14.33 -8.06 -14.09
C ASN A 130 13.87 -9.33 -13.37
N ASN A 131 12.97 -9.21 -12.39
CA ASN A 131 12.46 -10.38 -11.66
C ASN A 131 11.56 -11.25 -12.53
N ALA A 132 10.70 -10.63 -13.35
CA ALA A 132 9.89 -11.36 -14.33
C ALA A 132 10.78 -12.12 -15.34
N THR A 133 11.88 -11.52 -15.81
CA THR A 133 12.86 -12.20 -16.68
C THR A 133 13.48 -13.42 -16.02
N LYS A 134 13.69 -13.38 -14.69
CA LYS A 134 14.21 -14.50 -13.90
C LYS A 134 13.14 -15.53 -13.51
N GLY A 135 11.87 -15.33 -13.89
CA GLY A 135 10.76 -16.19 -13.47
C GLY A 135 10.36 -16.04 -11.99
N ILE A 136 10.87 -15.01 -11.30
CA ILE A 136 10.60 -14.77 -9.88
C ILE A 136 9.33 -13.96 -9.75
N LYS A 137 8.27 -14.59 -9.23
CA LYS A 137 7.01 -13.91 -8.90
C LYS A 137 7.23 -12.93 -7.74
N LEU A 138 6.78 -11.70 -7.95
CA LEU A 138 6.83 -10.65 -6.94
C LEU A 138 5.47 -10.58 -6.25
N PHE A 139 5.48 -10.80 -4.92
CA PHE A 139 4.32 -10.87 -4.03
C PHE A 139 3.44 -12.10 -4.22
#